data_AF-A0A830FKB2-F1
#
_entry.id   AF-A0A830FKB2-F1
#
_cell.length_a   1.000
_cell.length_b   1.000
_cell.length_c   1.000
_cell.angle_alpha   90.00
_cell.angle_beta   90.00
_cell.angle_gamma   90.00
#
_symmetry.space_group_name_H-M   'P 1'
#
loop_
_entity.id
_entity.type
_entity.pdbx_description
1 polymer ?
#
loop_
_entity_poly.entity_id
_entity_poly.type
_entity_poly.pdbx_seq_one_letter_code
_entity_poly.pdbx_strand_id
1 'polypeptide(L)'
;MRVAASEGGMGLFERDTDIYRDRDALREDYQPSELVGRDEELSTYTSALQPVINSEQPNNIFLYGKTGVGKTAATRYLLDHLREDAAQYDDVDLDIIFLNCDGLSSSYQVATHLVNELRAEHNQISTTGYPLATVYEMLWEDLDSHGGTVLIVLDEIDNIGDDSILYQLPRARANSKLESTQVGLIGISNDFSFRDDLSPKVKSSLCENEIHFPAYDATDLKAILEQRAAVAFHDDVLEPGVIPLCAAYGAKDAGDARQSIDLLMKAGDVARDDETATVTEEHVDRGRTALERGRIEEGIRGLTEHGHLVLYALVTNALEGETPIRSRDVRPRYTRFAELANRDPLVPRRMRDHLSELAMLGIISVTERNEGRRGGTYREYELDMPVEQVLSALSETVELVGVHESVVERALEEAVISDTPDGSENATHADVATAADESEPTAAADERTETPSDAAATPADERTETSPRAPAGESPDATATRANDAETPSEAVADSGNGAGSDDAAADVPDVVDAADAVDAADAGDADERSGDDPDARLEEDGSGEGDHEDATISSFD
;
A
#
# COMPACT_ATOMS: atom_id res chain seq x y z
N MET A 1 29.89 27.70 -13.35
CA MET A 1 29.88 28.51 -14.60
C MET A 1 29.12 29.81 -14.33
N ARG A 2 29.51 30.97 -14.88
CA ARG A 2 28.71 32.21 -14.75
C ARG A 2 27.88 32.40 -16.02
N VAL A 3 26.56 32.27 -15.92
CA VAL A 3 25.64 32.67 -16.99
C VAL A 3 25.62 34.20 -17.05
N ALA A 4 25.81 34.75 -18.25
CA ALA A 4 25.65 36.19 -18.48
C ALA A 4 24.20 36.46 -18.86
N ALA A 5 23.54 37.38 -18.15
CA ALA A 5 22.19 37.82 -18.51
C ALA A 5 22.25 38.64 -19.81
N SER A 6 21.64 38.11 -20.87
CA SER A 6 21.39 38.84 -22.12
C SER A 6 20.13 39.71 -21.98
N GLU A 7 20.17 40.93 -22.52
CA GLU A 7 19.05 41.88 -22.46
C GLU A 7 17.91 41.48 -23.41
N GLY A 8 17.04 40.60 -22.93
CA GLY A 8 15.78 40.18 -23.56
C GLY A 8 14.97 39.44 -22.52
N GLY A 9 13.85 40.01 -22.07
CA GLY A 9 13.19 39.63 -20.82
C GLY A 9 12.40 38.32 -20.87
N MET A 10 13.12 37.20 -20.82
CA MET A 10 12.60 35.85 -20.52
C MET A 10 13.23 35.37 -19.21
N GLY A 11 12.48 34.58 -18.44
CA GLY A 11 12.91 34.12 -17.11
C GLY A 11 14.01 33.05 -17.19
N LEU A 12 14.67 32.76 -16.05
CA LEU A 12 15.38 31.48 -15.90
C LEU A 12 14.38 30.31 -15.81
N PHE A 13 13.13 30.61 -15.48
CA PHE A 13 11.99 29.71 -15.46
C PHE A 13 10.84 30.39 -16.19
N GLU A 14 10.23 29.69 -17.13
CA GLU A 14 9.05 30.14 -17.87
C GLU A 14 7.90 29.16 -17.61
N ARG A 15 6.68 29.48 -18.06
CA ARG A 15 5.52 28.60 -17.88
C ARG A 15 5.32 27.74 -19.12
N ASP A 16 5.54 26.44 -18.95
CA ASP A 16 5.02 25.41 -19.84
C ASP A 16 3.59 25.05 -19.43
N THR A 17 2.65 25.29 -20.34
CA THR A 17 1.23 24.93 -20.22
C THR A 17 0.69 24.29 -21.50
N ASP A 18 1.55 23.69 -22.34
CA ASP A 18 1.12 23.21 -23.65
C ASP A 18 0.44 21.84 -23.56
N ILE A 19 0.99 20.92 -22.73
CA ILE A 19 0.33 19.64 -22.42
C ILE A 19 -0.78 19.79 -21.37
N TYR A 20 -0.51 20.53 -20.29
CA TYR A 20 -1.31 20.51 -19.07
C TYR A 20 -2.01 21.83 -18.76
N ARG A 21 -3.32 21.71 -18.51
CA ARG A 21 -4.18 22.75 -17.95
C ARG A 21 -4.13 22.77 -16.42
N ASP A 22 -4.21 21.59 -15.80
CA ASP A 22 -4.17 21.38 -14.35
C ASP A 22 -3.58 20.00 -14.02
N ARG A 23 -2.25 19.88 -14.06
CA ARG A 23 -1.54 18.61 -13.78
C ARG A 23 -1.88 18.07 -12.39
N ASP A 24 -2.22 18.91 -11.43
CA ASP A 24 -2.44 18.49 -10.05
C ASP A 24 -3.77 17.73 -9.90
N ALA A 25 -4.71 17.85 -10.86
CA ALA A 25 -5.90 17.00 -10.95
C ALA A 25 -5.60 15.50 -11.22
N LEU A 26 -4.38 15.14 -11.60
CA LEU A 26 -3.93 13.74 -11.70
C LEU A 26 -3.29 13.22 -10.39
N ARG A 27 -3.15 14.03 -9.34
CA ARG A 27 -2.58 13.53 -8.09
C ARG A 27 -3.56 12.69 -7.28
N GLU A 28 -3.00 11.91 -6.36
CA GLU A 28 -3.70 11.10 -5.38
C GLU A 28 -4.54 11.95 -4.40
N ASP A 29 -4.10 13.17 -4.07
CA ASP A 29 -4.81 14.10 -3.18
C ASP A 29 -6.00 14.83 -3.86
N TYR A 30 -6.15 14.73 -5.18
CA TYR A 30 -7.32 15.28 -5.87
C TYR A 30 -8.57 14.41 -5.66
N GLN A 31 -9.55 14.98 -4.96
CA GLN A 31 -10.89 14.45 -4.75
C GLN A 31 -11.80 14.85 -5.95
N PRO A 32 -12.33 13.90 -6.76
CA PRO A 32 -13.22 14.23 -7.87
C PRO A 32 -14.65 14.55 -7.37
N SER A 33 -15.38 15.37 -8.13
CA SER A 33 -16.76 15.78 -7.80
C SER A 33 -17.81 14.70 -8.04
N GLU A 34 -17.47 13.63 -8.76
CA GLU A 34 -18.30 12.46 -9.04
C GLU A 34 -17.40 11.22 -9.03
N LEU A 35 -17.91 10.06 -8.61
CA LEU A 35 -17.19 8.79 -8.67
C LEU A 35 -17.73 7.90 -9.78
N VAL A 36 -16.84 7.41 -10.63
CA VAL A 36 -17.17 6.64 -11.84
C VAL A 36 -16.92 5.15 -11.61
N GLY A 37 -17.80 4.29 -12.12
CA GLY A 37 -17.63 2.83 -12.06
C GLY A 37 -17.84 2.22 -10.66
N ARG A 38 -18.68 2.84 -9.82
CA ARG A 38 -18.99 2.38 -8.45
C ARG A 38 -20.46 2.51 -8.05
N ASP A 39 -21.38 2.54 -9.02
CA ASP A 39 -22.80 2.83 -8.78
C ASP A 39 -23.46 1.80 -7.82
N GLU A 40 -23.10 0.52 -7.92
CA GLU A 40 -23.66 -0.54 -7.07
C GLU A 40 -23.12 -0.48 -5.63
N GLU A 41 -21.81 -0.24 -5.46
CA GLU A 41 -21.16 -0.10 -4.15
C GLU A 41 -21.60 1.18 -3.45
N LEU A 42 -21.68 2.31 -4.16
CA LEU A 42 -22.14 3.59 -3.62
C LEU A 42 -23.62 3.52 -3.21
N SER A 43 -24.48 2.86 -3.99
CA SER A 43 -25.89 2.61 -3.63
C SER A 43 -26.02 1.75 -2.36
N THR A 44 -25.21 0.69 -2.26
CA THR A 44 -25.14 -0.18 -1.08
C THR A 44 -24.66 0.58 0.16
N TYR A 45 -23.61 1.40 0.00
CA TYR A 45 -22.99 2.15 1.09
C TYR A 45 -23.88 3.31 1.57
N THR A 46 -24.54 4.03 0.65
CA THR A 46 -25.57 5.03 0.98
C THR A 46 -26.71 4.38 1.80
N SER A 47 -27.15 3.19 1.38
CA SER A 47 -28.19 2.43 2.11
C SER A 47 -27.73 2.01 3.52
N ALA A 48 -26.44 1.74 3.73
CA ALA A 48 -25.88 1.40 5.04
C ALA A 48 -25.70 2.64 5.95
N LEU A 49 -25.47 3.83 5.38
CA LEU A 49 -25.34 5.11 6.10
C LEU A 49 -26.69 5.76 6.44
N GLN A 50 -27.77 5.40 5.73
CA GLN A 50 -29.13 5.96 5.91
C GLN A 50 -29.63 6.09 7.37
N PRO A 51 -29.35 5.17 8.33
CA PRO A 51 -29.78 5.34 9.72
C PRO A 51 -29.31 6.63 10.39
N VAL A 52 -28.17 7.19 9.96
CA VAL A 52 -27.64 8.46 10.49
C VAL A 52 -28.61 9.63 10.22
N ILE A 53 -29.14 9.71 8.99
CA ILE A 53 -30.14 10.72 8.59
C ILE A 53 -31.52 10.42 9.21
N ASN A 54 -31.76 9.18 9.65
CA ASN A 54 -32.99 8.81 10.36
C ASN A 54 -32.95 9.15 11.88
N SER A 55 -31.85 9.71 12.39
CA SER A 55 -31.57 9.87 13.82
C SER A 55 -31.54 8.52 14.59
N GLU A 56 -31.28 7.42 13.88
CA GLU A 56 -31.15 6.05 14.39
C GLU A 56 -29.68 5.73 14.74
N GLN A 57 -29.44 4.63 15.48
CA GLN A 57 -28.06 4.22 15.77
C GLN A 57 -27.35 3.80 14.47
N PRO A 58 -26.13 4.32 14.18
CA PRO A 58 -25.41 3.95 12.97
C PRO A 58 -25.11 2.45 12.88
N ASN A 59 -25.19 1.93 11.66
CA ASN A 59 -24.61 0.62 11.32
C ASN A 59 -23.08 0.68 11.42
N ASN A 60 -22.45 -0.43 11.79
CA ASN A 60 -21.03 -0.62 11.54
C ASN A 60 -20.81 -1.15 10.12
N ILE A 61 -19.80 -0.62 9.43
CA ILE A 61 -19.56 -0.85 8.00
C ILE A 61 -18.11 -1.30 7.81
N PHE A 62 -17.91 -2.43 7.10
CA PHE A 62 -16.61 -2.96 6.78
C PHE A 62 -16.39 -2.98 5.26
N LEU A 63 -15.47 -2.14 4.78
CA LEU A 63 -15.06 -2.04 3.38
C LEU A 63 -13.81 -2.88 3.14
N TYR A 64 -13.83 -3.76 2.15
CA TYR A 64 -12.67 -4.56 1.79
C TYR A 64 -12.51 -4.75 0.28
N GLY A 65 -11.27 -4.96 -0.14
CA GLY A 65 -10.85 -4.99 -1.53
C GLY A 65 -9.38 -4.61 -1.63
N LYS A 66 -8.75 -4.73 -2.81
CA LYS A 66 -7.33 -4.36 -2.98
C LYS A 66 -7.08 -2.87 -2.69
N THR A 67 -5.81 -2.47 -2.61
CA THR A 67 -5.45 -1.05 -2.80
C THR A 67 -5.86 -0.58 -4.20
N GLY A 68 -5.95 0.74 -4.41
CA GLY A 68 -6.27 1.34 -5.71
C GLY A 68 -7.73 1.25 -6.19
N VAL A 69 -8.58 0.43 -5.56
CA VAL A 69 -9.99 0.21 -5.99
C VAL A 69 -10.98 1.32 -5.60
N GLY A 70 -10.52 2.37 -4.91
CA GLY A 70 -11.32 3.57 -4.63
C GLY A 70 -12.07 3.61 -3.27
N LYS A 71 -11.87 2.63 -2.37
CA LYS A 71 -12.56 2.56 -1.05
C LYS A 71 -12.53 3.90 -0.28
N THR A 72 -11.33 4.42 0.00
CA THR A 72 -11.10 5.70 0.68
C THR A 72 -11.81 6.88 0.00
N ALA A 73 -11.80 6.92 -1.33
CA ALA A 73 -12.43 7.98 -2.11
C ALA A 73 -13.97 7.90 -2.02
N ALA A 74 -14.54 6.70 -2.11
CA ALA A 74 -15.96 6.44 -1.93
C ALA A 74 -16.44 6.79 -0.52
N THR A 75 -15.66 6.42 0.52
CA THR A 75 -15.94 6.81 1.90
C THR A 75 -15.95 8.33 2.06
N ARG A 76 -14.91 9.06 1.62
CA ARG A 76 -14.87 10.53 1.73
C ARG A 76 -16.03 11.18 0.97
N TYR A 77 -16.21 10.79 -0.29
CA TYR A 77 -17.30 11.31 -1.15
C TYR A 77 -18.67 11.16 -0.50
N LEU A 78 -19.02 9.98 0.03
CA LEU A 78 -20.32 9.76 0.67
C LEU A 78 -20.43 10.43 2.04
N LEU A 79 -19.36 10.52 2.83
CA LEU A 79 -19.41 11.16 4.15
C LEU A 79 -19.44 12.69 4.07
N ASP A 80 -18.88 13.28 3.02
CA ASP A 80 -19.02 14.72 2.76
C ASP A 80 -20.44 15.05 2.30
N HIS A 81 -21.05 14.25 1.42
CA HIS A 81 -22.49 14.37 1.10
C HIS A 81 -23.36 14.11 2.35
N LEU A 82 -23.02 13.14 3.20
CA LEU A 82 -23.76 12.85 4.43
C LEU A 82 -23.73 14.03 5.42
N ARG A 83 -22.62 14.79 5.49
CA ARG A 83 -22.54 16.05 6.25
C ARG A 83 -23.46 17.12 5.65
N GLU A 84 -23.45 17.29 4.32
CA GLU A 84 -24.29 18.27 3.62
C GLU A 84 -25.80 17.94 3.72
N ASP A 85 -26.16 16.66 3.75
CA ASP A 85 -27.54 16.21 3.99
C ASP A 85 -27.93 16.28 5.47
N ALA A 86 -27.08 15.86 6.40
CA ALA A 86 -27.34 15.97 7.85
C ALA A 86 -27.60 17.43 8.27
N ALA A 87 -26.83 18.38 7.74
CA ALA A 87 -26.99 19.81 8.00
C ALA A 87 -28.34 20.42 7.53
N GLN A 88 -29.21 19.64 6.89
CA GLN A 88 -30.57 20.04 6.51
C GLN A 88 -31.63 19.65 7.58
N TYR A 89 -31.25 18.92 8.63
CA TYR A 89 -32.15 18.40 9.68
C TYR A 89 -31.75 18.94 11.07
N ASP A 90 -32.65 19.68 11.72
CA ASP A 90 -32.42 20.27 13.05
C ASP A 90 -32.21 19.23 14.18
N ASP A 91 -32.48 17.93 13.94
CA ASP A 91 -32.33 16.83 14.90
C ASP A 91 -31.15 15.89 14.64
N VAL A 92 -30.41 16.06 13.54
CA VAL A 92 -29.23 15.24 13.19
C VAL A 92 -27.94 15.98 13.54
N ASP A 93 -27.40 15.69 14.72
CA ASP A 93 -26.07 16.14 15.13
C ASP A 93 -25.03 15.07 14.74
N LEU A 94 -24.06 15.41 13.88
CA LEU A 94 -23.18 14.47 13.19
C LEU A 94 -21.72 14.96 13.12
N ASP A 95 -20.87 14.35 13.94
CA ASP A 95 -19.42 14.43 13.81
C ASP A 95 -18.86 13.25 13.00
N ILE A 96 -17.82 13.51 12.21
CA ILE A 96 -17.13 12.48 11.42
C ILE A 96 -15.63 12.65 11.55
N ILE A 97 -14.98 11.63 12.11
CA ILE A 97 -13.55 11.54 12.41
C ILE A 97 -12.91 10.59 11.40
N PHE A 98 -11.80 10.99 10.76
CA PHE A 98 -11.11 10.15 9.77
C PHE A 98 -9.65 9.93 10.19
N LEU A 99 -9.30 8.69 10.53
CA LEU A 99 -7.95 8.28 10.93
C LEU A 99 -7.41 7.22 9.96
N ASN A 100 -6.26 7.49 9.33
CA ASN A 100 -5.49 6.44 8.65
C ASN A 100 -4.69 5.65 9.69
N CYS A 101 -4.74 4.31 9.63
CA CYS A 101 -4.03 3.41 10.52
C CYS A 101 -2.67 2.94 10.00
N ASP A 102 -2.19 3.42 8.84
CA ASP A 102 -0.79 3.22 8.43
C ASP A 102 0.19 3.67 9.54
N GLY A 103 1.22 2.85 9.80
CA GLY A 103 2.14 2.97 10.92
C GLY A 103 1.53 2.73 12.33
N LEU A 104 0.21 2.62 12.49
CA LEU A 104 -0.47 2.48 13.79
C LEU A 104 -0.62 1.01 14.22
N SER A 105 0.52 0.35 14.43
CA SER A 105 0.66 -1.09 14.75
C SER A 105 -0.09 -1.64 15.99
N SER A 106 -0.88 -0.84 16.71
CA SER A 106 -1.60 -1.27 17.92
C SER A 106 -2.84 -0.44 18.23
N SER A 107 -3.84 -1.06 18.89
CA SER A 107 -5.03 -0.38 19.42
C SER A 107 -4.71 0.78 20.35
N TYR A 108 -3.57 0.74 21.06
CA TYR A 108 -3.10 1.84 21.90
C TYR A 108 -2.81 3.09 21.08
N GLN A 109 -2.11 2.95 19.94
CA GLN A 109 -1.81 4.06 19.03
C GLN A 109 -3.12 4.62 18.46
N VAL A 110 -3.98 3.77 17.91
CA VAL A 110 -5.28 4.18 17.34
C VAL A 110 -6.12 4.95 18.35
N ALA A 111 -6.29 4.44 19.58
CA ALA A 111 -7.02 5.14 20.64
C ALA A 111 -6.39 6.49 21.02
N THR A 112 -5.05 6.57 21.07
CA THR A 112 -4.34 7.81 21.41
C THR A 112 -4.46 8.86 20.29
N HIS A 113 -4.48 8.44 19.03
CA HIS A 113 -4.72 9.33 17.89
C HIS A 113 -6.18 9.82 17.85
N LEU A 114 -7.17 8.96 18.12
CA LEU A 114 -8.58 9.38 18.22
C LEU A 114 -8.81 10.41 19.35
N VAL A 115 -8.20 10.22 20.53
CA VAL A 115 -8.23 11.21 21.62
C VAL A 115 -7.61 12.54 21.19
N ASN A 116 -6.54 12.51 20.39
CA ASN A 116 -5.89 13.73 19.92
C ASN A 116 -6.65 14.43 18.78
N GLU A 117 -7.44 13.71 17.99
CA GLU A 117 -8.31 14.29 16.96
C GLU A 117 -9.57 14.94 17.57
N LEU A 118 -10.11 14.34 18.64
CA LEU A 118 -11.20 14.90 19.45
C LEU A 118 -10.77 16.14 20.28
N ARG A 119 -9.47 16.38 20.45
CA ARG A 119 -8.94 17.42 21.34
C ARG A 119 -8.22 18.51 20.56
N ALA A 120 -8.60 19.77 20.83
CA ALA A 120 -7.85 20.93 20.39
C ALA A 120 -6.36 20.83 20.79
N GLU A 121 -5.46 21.27 19.90
CA GLU A 121 -3.98 21.08 19.96
C GLU A 121 -3.35 21.22 21.36
N HIS A 122 -3.81 22.19 22.16
CA HIS A 122 -3.27 22.51 23.49
C HIS A 122 -3.66 21.51 24.60
N ASN A 123 -4.61 20.61 24.35
CA ASN A 123 -5.08 19.56 25.26
C ASN A 123 -4.75 18.14 24.78
N GLN A 124 -4.06 18.00 23.64
CA GLN A 124 -3.61 16.72 23.11
C GLN A 124 -2.65 16.02 24.08
N ILE A 125 -2.79 14.70 24.19
CA ILE A 125 -1.93 13.86 25.03
C ILE A 125 -0.69 13.40 24.27
N SER A 126 0.39 13.20 25.01
CA SER A 126 1.60 12.53 24.51
C SER A 126 1.23 11.17 23.93
N THR A 127 1.77 10.85 22.75
CA THR A 127 1.60 9.54 22.09
C THR A 127 2.14 8.37 22.93
N THR A 128 2.91 8.63 23.98
CA THR A 128 3.41 7.63 24.94
C THR A 128 3.31 8.10 26.39
N GLY A 129 3.21 7.16 27.33
CA GLY A 129 3.32 7.41 28.78
C GLY A 129 2.05 7.20 29.59
N TYR A 130 0.88 7.11 28.94
CA TYR A 130 -0.39 6.80 29.60
C TYR A 130 -0.65 5.28 29.63
N PRO A 131 -1.27 4.75 30.70
CA PRO A 131 -1.81 3.39 30.69
C PRO A 131 -2.93 3.27 29.65
N LEU A 132 -2.98 2.16 28.91
CA LEU A 132 -4.02 1.91 27.88
C LEU A 132 -5.45 2.08 28.41
N ALA A 133 -5.73 1.67 29.65
CA ALA A 133 -7.04 1.87 30.28
C ALA A 133 -7.41 3.35 30.40
N THR A 134 -6.44 4.22 30.75
CA THR A 134 -6.64 5.65 30.89
C THR A 134 -6.80 6.36 29.54
N VAL A 135 -6.12 5.89 28.48
CA VAL A 135 -6.37 6.38 27.11
C VAL A 135 -7.78 6.01 26.65
N TYR A 136 -8.25 4.80 26.96
CA TYR A 136 -9.65 4.42 26.71
C TYR A 136 -10.64 5.25 27.54
N GLU A 137 -10.37 5.51 28.82
CA GLU A 137 -11.21 6.36 29.67
C GLU A 137 -11.33 7.77 29.09
N MET A 138 -10.21 8.39 28.67
CA MET A 138 -10.22 9.65 27.94
C MET A 138 -11.03 9.59 26.65
N LEU A 139 -10.86 8.55 25.82
CA LEU A 139 -11.60 8.38 24.57
C LEU A 139 -13.12 8.32 24.79
N TRP A 140 -13.59 7.67 25.86
CA TRP A 140 -15.01 7.62 26.18
C TRP A 140 -15.54 8.95 26.74
N GLU A 141 -14.77 9.63 27.59
CA GLU A 141 -15.09 10.97 28.10
C GLU A 141 -15.19 12.00 26.95
N ASP A 142 -14.23 11.99 26.02
CA ASP A 142 -14.20 12.88 24.87
C ASP A 142 -15.38 12.60 23.93
N LEU A 143 -15.59 11.33 23.55
CA LEU A 143 -16.70 10.94 22.67
C LEU A 143 -18.07 11.29 23.25
N ASP A 144 -18.32 11.02 24.55
CA ASP A 144 -19.63 11.35 25.14
C ASP A 144 -19.81 12.85 25.46
N SER A 145 -18.73 13.64 25.40
CA SER A 145 -18.78 15.11 25.51
C SER A 145 -19.17 15.81 24.21
N HIS A 146 -18.95 15.17 23.05
CA HIS A 146 -19.46 15.64 21.76
C HIS A 146 -20.98 15.43 21.66
N GLY A 147 -21.48 14.27 22.10
CA GLY A 147 -22.90 13.94 21.99
C GLY A 147 -23.28 13.44 20.59
N GLY A 148 -24.57 13.54 20.26
CA GLY A 148 -25.07 13.30 18.90
C GLY A 148 -24.70 11.93 18.32
N THR A 149 -24.27 11.95 17.06
CA THR A 149 -23.76 10.80 16.30
C THR A 149 -22.30 11.05 15.92
N VAL A 150 -21.42 10.10 16.22
CA VAL A 150 -20.00 10.16 15.83
C VAL A 150 -19.67 9.00 14.91
N LEU A 151 -19.37 9.28 13.65
CA LEU A 151 -18.82 8.29 12.72
C LEU A 151 -17.30 8.30 12.79
N ILE A 152 -16.71 7.17 13.16
CA ILE A 152 -15.26 6.97 13.18
C ILE A 152 -14.90 6.16 11.94
N VAL A 153 -14.14 6.78 11.02
CA VAL A 153 -13.48 6.06 9.91
C VAL A 153 -12.08 5.68 10.34
N LEU A 154 -11.78 4.39 10.27
CA LEU A 154 -10.44 3.85 10.35
C LEU A 154 -10.07 3.32 8.96
N ASP A 155 -9.11 3.96 8.30
CA ASP A 155 -8.56 3.51 7.01
C ASP A 155 -7.34 2.61 7.20
N GLU A 156 -7.12 1.69 6.27
CA GLU A 156 -6.04 0.68 6.29
C GLU A 156 -5.89 -0.10 7.63
N ILE A 157 -7.01 -0.61 8.16
CA ILE A 157 -7.07 -1.26 9.48
C ILE A 157 -6.28 -2.58 9.58
N ASP A 158 -5.86 -3.16 8.46
CA ASP A 158 -4.94 -4.30 8.40
C ASP A 158 -3.54 -3.99 8.94
N ASN A 159 -3.19 -2.71 9.13
CA ASN A 159 -1.98 -2.29 9.84
C ASN A 159 -2.07 -2.44 11.37
N ILE A 160 -3.28 -2.59 11.96
CA ILE A 160 -3.45 -2.66 13.42
C ILE A 160 -3.15 -4.10 13.91
N GLY A 161 -2.09 -4.25 14.70
CA GLY A 161 -1.61 -5.57 15.17
C GLY A 161 -2.48 -6.27 16.23
N ASP A 162 -3.60 -5.68 16.66
CA ASP A 162 -4.55 -6.29 17.58
C ASP A 162 -5.99 -5.78 17.36
N ASP A 163 -7.00 -6.63 17.54
CA ASP A 163 -8.40 -6.32 17.21
C ASP A 163 -9.19 -5.64 18.35
N SER A 164 -8.51 -5.16 19.40
CA SER A 164 -9.17 -4.66 20.62
C SER A 164 -9.98 -3.38 20.37
N ILE A 165 -9.42 -2.37 19.69
CA ILE A 165 -10.12 -1.12 19.38
C ILE A 165 -11.37 -1.37 18.51
N LEU A 166 -11.26 -2.31 17.56
CA LEU A 166 -12.33 -2.75 16.66
C LEU A 166 -13.44 -3.54 17.41
N TYR A 167 -13.15 -4.10 18.59
CA TYR A 167 -14.17 -4.64 19.50
C TYR A 167 -14.82 -3.56 20.37
N GLN A 168 -14.02 -2.61 20.88
CA GLN A 168 -14.49 -1.64 21.86
C GLN A 168 -15.38 -0.55 21.25
N LEU A 169 -14.98 0.06 20.12
CA LEU A 169 -15.71 1.19 19.53
C LEU A 169 -17.18 0.84 19.18
N PRO A 170 -17.50 -0.23 18.40
CA PRO A 170 -18.89 -0.57 18.06
C PRO A 170 -19.76 -0.91 19.27
N ARG A 171 -19.13 -1.29 20.39
CA ARG A 171 -19.80 -1.77 21.60
C ARG A 171 -19.74 -0.78 22.75
N ALA A 172 -19.18 0.41 22.58
CA ALA A 172 -18.98 1.38 23.66
C ALA A 172 -20.29 1.69 24.39
N ARG A 173 -21.34 2.10 23.64
CA ARG A 173 -22.70 2.33 24.17
C ARG A 173 -23.30 1.07 24.82
N ALA A 174 -23.18 -0.08 24.16
CA ALA A 174 -23.70 -1.37 24.67
C ALA A 174 -22.99 -1.89 25.94
N ASN A 175 -21.74 -1.47 26.15
CA ASN A 175 -20.94 -1.74 27.34
C ASN A 175 -21.08 -0.65 28.43
N SER A 176 -22.03 0.30 28.26
CA SER A 176 -22.22 1.47 29.13
C SER A 176 -20.94 2.31 29.30
N LYS A 177 -20.26 2.59 28.19
CA LYS A 177 -19.15 3.56 28.10
C LYS A 177 -19.55 4.93 27.57
N LEU A 178 -20.69 5.01 26.90
CA LEU A 178 -21.31 6.25 26.41
C LEU A 178 -22.76 6.23 26.88
N GLU A 179 -23.25 7.33 27.44
CA GLU A 179 -24.64 7.49 27.88
C GLU A 179 -25.50 8.07 26.76
N SER A 180 -24.99 9.09 26.05
CA SER A 180 -25.75 9.84 25.05
C SER A 180 -25.35 9.49 23.61
N THR A 181 -24.06 9.38 23.34
CA THR A 181 -23.48 9.39 21.99
C THR A 181 -23.69 8.09 21.22
N GLN A 182 -23.97 8.23 19.93
CA GLN A 182 -24.16 7.12 19.00
C GLN A 182 -22.92 6.96 18.10
N VAL A 183 -22.02 6.02 18.45
CA VAL A 183 -20.82 5.74 17.65
C VAL A 183 -21.12 4.72 16.55
N GLY A 184 -20.73 5.04 15.32
CA GLY A 184 -20.63 4.09 14.20
C GLY A 184 -19.18 3.93 13.75
N LEU A 185 -18.76 2.68 13.49
CA LEU A 185 -17.42 2.39 12.99
C LEU A 185 -17.45 2.04 11.50
N ILE A 186 -16.63 2.74 10.72
CA ILE A 186 -16.35 2.46 9.31
C ILE A 186 -14.90 1.97 9.22
N GLY A 187 -14.71 0.67 9.06
CA GLY A 187 -13.39 0.07 8.90
C GLY A 187 -13.08 -0.23 7.44
N ILE A 188 -11.96 0.27 6.92
CA ILE A 188 -11.51 0.02 5.54
C ILE A 188 -10.24 -0.84 5.59
N SER A 189 -10.18 -1.92 4.80
CA SER A 189 -9.01 -2.79 4.71
C SER A 189 -8.54 -3.06 3.27
N ASN A 190 -7.22 -3.14 3.07
CA ASN A 190 -6.57 -3.49 1.81
C ASN A 190 -6.42 -5.01 1.60
N ASP A 191 -6.64 -5.82 2.65
CA ASP A 191 -6.53 -7.26 2.60
C ASP A 191 -7.90 -7.98 2.63
N PHE A 192 -7.95 -9.14 1.99
CA PHE A 192 -9.10 -10.05 2.01
C PHE A 192 -9.01 -11.05 3.18
N SER A 193 -7.81 -11.40 3.63
CA SER A 193 -7.57 -12.35 4.74
C SER A 193 -7.93 -11.77 6.10
N PHE A 194 -7.66 -10.47 6.31
CA PHE A 194 -7.91 -9.75 7.56
C PHE A 194 -9.26 -10.07 8.21
N ARG A 195 -10.32 -10.10 7.40
CA ARG A 195 -11.69 -10.46 7.82
C ARG A 195 -11.78 -11.83 8.51
N ASP A 196 -10.99 -12.80 8.09
CA ASP A 196 -10.96 -14.17 8.62
C ASP A 196 -9.92 -14.34 9.75
N ASP A 197 -8.95 -13.44 9.89
CA ASP A 197 -8.05 -13.34 11.04
C ASP A 197 -8.68 -12.59 12.25
N LEU A 198 -9.62 -11.68 12.00
CA LEU A 198 -10.43 -11.01 13.04
C LEU A 198 -11.11 -12.01 13.99
N SER A 199 -11.14 -11.71 15.29
CA SER A 199 -11.83 -12.59 16.23
C SER A 199 -13.35 -12.64 15.94
N PRO A 200 -14.03 -13.78 16.21
CA PRO A 200 -15.47 -13.91 15.98
C PRO A 200 -16.34 -12.86 16.70
N LYS A 201 -15.78 -12.20 17.72
CA LYS A 201 -16.43 -11.11 18.46
C LYS A 201 -16.41 -9.79 17.69
N VAL A 202 -15.27 -9.43 17.10
CA VAL A 202 -15.10 -8.23 16.28
C VAL A 202 -15.85 -8.39 14.96
N LYS A 203 -15.69 -9.54 14.31
CA LYS A 203 -16.43 -9.88 13.09
C LYS A 203 -17.95 -9.75 13.26
N SER A 204 -18.47 -10.06 14.46
CA SER A 204 -19.89 -9.91 14.81
C SER A 204 -20.34 -8.48 15.18
N SER A 205 -19.47 -7.46 15.12
CA SER A 205 -19.85 -6.06 15.41
C SER A 205 -19.19 -5.00 14.53
N LEU A 206 -18.09 -5.30 13.82
CA LEU A 206 -17.54 -4.45 12.76
C LEU A 206 -18.19 -4.78 11.41
N CYS A 207 -18.35 -6.07 11.11
CA CYS A 207 -18.86 -6.55 9.83
C CYS A 207 -20.40 -6.70 9.83
N GLU A 208 -21.12 -5.70 10.34
CA GLU A 208 -22.60 -5.68 10.31
C GLU A 208 -23.11 -5.44 8.88
N ASN A 209 -22.48 -4.50 8.16
CA ASN A 209 -22.62 -4.34 6.73
C ASN A 209 -21.25 -4.51 6.06
N GLU A 210 -21.07 -5.59 5.29
CA GLU A 210 -19.86 -5.87 4.52
C GLU A 210 -19.99 -5.35 3.09
N ILE A 211 -19.07 -4.50 2.64
CA ILE A 211 -19.07 -3.92 1.30
C ILE A 211 -17.77 -4.27 0.58
N HIS A 212 -17.89 -5.10 -0.46
CA HIS A 212 -16.77 -5.52 -1.29
C HIS A 212 -16.55 -4.55 -2.45
N PHE A 213 -15.33 -4.02 -2.57
CA PHE A 213 -14.90 -3.24 -3.74
C PHE A 213 -14.04 -4.14 -4.66
N PRO A 214 -14.60 -4.68 -5.76
CA PRO A 214 -13.83 -5.44 -6.74
C PRO A 214 -12.76 -4.57 -7.43
N ALA A 215 -11.72 -5.21 -7.96
CA ALA A 215 -10.78 -4.55 -8.87
C ALA A 215 -11.52 -3.94 -10.08
N TYR A 216 -11.11 -2.75 -10.51
CA TYR A 216 -11.69 -2.09 -11.68
C TYR A 216 -11.37 -2.85 -12.98
N ASP A 217 -12.31 -2.84 -13.93
CA ASP A 217 -12.06 -3.35 -15.28
C ASP A 217 -11.51 -2.24 -16.22
N ALA A 218 -11.10 -2.63 -17.44
CA ALA A 218 -10.50 -1.69 -18.40
C ALA A 218 -11.47 -0.61 -18.91
N THR A 219 -12.78 -0.83 -18.79
CA THR A 219 -13.86 0.13 -19.07
C THR A 219 -13.97 1.15 -17.94
N ASP A 220 -13.99 0.68 -16.69
CA ASP A 220 -14.06 1.55 -15.50
C ASP A 220 -12.83 2.47 -15.42
N LEU A 221 -11.63 1.87 -15.54
CA LEU A 221 -10.37 2.62 -15.54
C LEU A 221 -10.32 3.63 -16.68
N LYS A 222 -10.80 3.27 -17.88
CA LYS A 222 -10.89 4.20 -19.01
C LYS A 222 -11.79 5.39 -18.66
N ALA A 223 -12.96 5.15 -18.08
CA ALA A 223 -13.92 6.21 -17.74
C ALA A 223 -13.40 7.13 -16.61
N ILE A 224 -12.70 6.58 -15.61
CA ILE A 224 -11.99 7.33 -14.57
C ILE A 224 -10.89 8.21 -15.19
N LEU A 225 -10.08 7.65 -16.10
CA LEU A 225 -9.05 8.40 -16.80
C LEU A 225 -9.61 9.47 -17.74
N GLU A 226 -10.73 9.24 -18.42
CA GLU A 226 -11.43 10.26 -19.22
C GLU A 226 -11.93 11.42 -18.35
N GLN A 227 -12.51 11.14 -17.19
CA GLN A 227 -12.94 12.15 -16.21
C GLN A 227 -11.74 13.01 -15.74
N ARG A 228 -10.66 12.37 -15.30
CA ARG A 228 -9.45 13.06 -14.81
C ARG A 228 -8.75 13.85 -15.93
N ALA A 229 -8.67 13.29 -17.13
CA ALA A 229 -8.03 13.93 -18.28
C ALA A 229 -8.73 15.22 -18.71
N ALA A 230 -10.07 15.27 -18.67
CA ALA A 230 -10.86 16.44 -19.03
C ALA A 230 -10.65 17.66 -18.10
N VAL A 231 -10.11 17.44 -16.89
CA VAL A 231 -9.65 18.50 -15.99
C VAL A 231 -8.18 18.83 -16.25
N ALA A 232 -7.34 17.80 -16.39
CA ALA A 232 -5.89 17.94 -16.32
C ALA A 232 -5.19 18.42 -17.60
N PHE A 233 -5.63 17.96 -18.77
CA PHE A 233 -5.00 18.26 -20.06
C PHE A 233 -5.72 19.41 -20.78
N HIS A 234 -5.08 19.93 -21.83
CA HIS A 234 -5.77 20.76 -22.81
C HIS A 234 -6.53 19.91 -23.84
N ASP A 235 -7.57 20.48 -24.46
CA ASP A 235 -8.37 19.82 -25.48
C ASP A 235 -7.49 19.34 -26.66
N ASP A 236 -7.82 18.19 -27.24
CA ASP A 236 -7.10 17.52 -28.35
C ASP A 236 -5.60 17.17 -28.11
N VAL A 237 -5.04 17.36 -26.91
CA VAL A 237 -3.64 17.01 -26.58
C VAL A 237 -3.39 15.50 -26.46
N LEU A 238 -4.38 14.72 -26.01
CA LEU A 238 -4.24 13.27 -25.85
C LEU A 238 -4.65 12.54 -27.15
N GLU A 239 -3.74 11.74 -27.73
CA GLU A 239 -4.13 10.87 -28.84
C GLU A 239 -5.17 9.81 -28.38
N PRO A 240 -6.13 9.40 -29.24
CA PRO A 240 -7.23 8.51 -28.85
C PRO A 240 -6.84 7.13 -28.28
N GLY A 241 -5.59 6.69 -28.49
CA GLY A 241 -5.04 5.45 -27.94
C GLY A 241 -4.53 5.56 -26.50
N VAL A 242 -4.14 6.75 -26.04
CA VAL A 242 -3.44 6.96 -24.76
C VAL A 242 -4.26 6.48 -23.56
N ILE A 243 -5.49 6.97 -23.41
CA ILE A 243 -6.33 6.61 -22.26
C ILE A 243 -6.72 5.11 -22.28
N PRO A 244 -7.17 4.52 -23.41
CA PRO A 244 -7.35 3.07 -23.51
C PRO A 244 -6.10 2.24 -23.18
N LEU A 245 -4.91 2.69 -23.57
CA LEU A 245 -3.65 1.99 -23.31
C LEU A 245 -3.27 2.04 -21.82
N CYS A 246 -3.36 3.21 -21.17
CA CYS A 246 -3.18 3.34 -19.72
C CYS A 246 -4.17 2.45 -18.94
N ALA A 247 -5.45 2.46 -19.31
CA ALA A 247 -6.48 1.62 -18.68
C ALA A 247 -6.22 0.12 -18.89
N ALA A 248 -5.73 -0.29 -20.07
CA ALA A 248 -5.39 -1.68 -20.35
C ALA A 248 -4.19 -2.19 -19.52
N TYR A 249 -3.19 -1.34 -19.25
CA TYR A 249 -2.12 -1.68 -18.32
C TYR A 249 -2.63 -1.79 -16.88
N GLY A 250 -3.38 -0.79 -16.37
CA GLY A 250 -3.93 -0.83 -15.01
C GLY A 250 -4.86 -2.02 -14.74
N ALA A 251 -5.69 -2.40 -15.71
CA ALA A 251 -6.59 -3.56 -15.61
C ALA A 251 -5.82 -4.90 -15.56
N LYS A 252 -4.69 -5.00 -16.28
CA LYS A 252 -3.79 -6.15 -16.22
C LYS A 252 -3.08 -6.21 -14.87
N ASP A 253 -2.59 -5.06 -14.40
CA ASP A 253 -1.77 -4.95 -13.20
C ASP A 253 -2.65 -4.68 -11.95
N ALA A 254 -3.59 -5.61 -11.77
CA ALA A 254 -4.50 -5.80 -10.63
C ALA A 254 -5.76 -4.91 -10.52
N GLY A 255 -6.02 -4.01 -11.48
CA GLY A 255 -7.22 -3.16 -11.52
C GLY A 255 -7.13 -1.92 -10.62
N ASP A 256 -5.95 -1.31 -10.58
CA ASP A 256 -5.59 -0.18 -9.71
C ASP A 256 -5.77 1.16 -10.43
N ALA A 257 -6.63 2.03 -9.90
CA ALA A 257 -6.86 3.36 -10.48
C ALA A 257 -5.70 4.34 -10.21
N ARG A 258 -4.97 4.23 -9.09
CA ARG A 258 -3.82 5.10 -8.79
C ARG A 258 -2.73 4.88 -9.83
N GLN A 259 -2.28 3.63 -9.99
CA GLN A 259 -1.28 3.25 -11.02
C GLN A 259 -1.70 3.67 -12.44
N SER A 260 -2.99 3.60 -12.77
CA SER A 260 -3.52 4.03 -14.07
C SER A 260 -3.39 5.55 -14.28
N ILE A 261 -3.68 6.34 -13.25
CA ILE A 261 -3.59 7.80 -13.25
C ILE A 261 -2.12 8.25 -13.23
N ASP A 262 -1.27 7.62 -12.42
CA ASP A 262 0.17 7.86 -12.37
C ASP A 262 0.82 7.61 -13.74
N LEU A 263 0.40 6.55 -14.44
CA LEU A 263 0.87 6.25 -15.80
C LEU A 263 0.44 7.32 -16.81
N LEU A 264 -0.79 7.82 -16.73
CA LEU A 264 -1.25 8.93 -17.57
C LEU A 264 -0.49 10.24 -17.26
N MET A 265 -0.23 10.52 -15.97
CA MET A 265 0.59 11.66 -15.54
C MET A 265 2.03 11.52 -16.04
N LYS A 266 2.65 10.33 -15.93
CA LYS A 266 4.03 10.17 -16.40
C LYS A 266 4.14 10.19 -17.93
N ALA A 267 3.13 9.72 -18.65
CA ALA A 267 3.04 9.88 -20.11
C ALA A 267 2.93 11.35 -20.52
N GLY A 268 2.10 12.14 -19.84
CA GLY A 268 2.00 13.59 -20.05
C GLY A 268 3.28 14.35 -19.69
N ASP A 269 3.97 13.94 -18.63
CA ASP A 269 5.26 14.51 -18.26
C ASP A 269 6.36 14.16 -19.28
N VAL A 270 6.40 12.92 -19.80
CA VAL A 270 7.34 12.55 -20.87
C VAL A 270 7.08 13.35 -22.14
N ALA A 271 5.81 13.51 -22.54
CA ALA A 271 5.43 14.33 -23.70
C ALA A 271 5.88 15.80 -23.56
N ARG A 272 5.84 16.33 -22.32
CA ARG A 272 6.34 17.65 -21.97
C ARG A 272 7.86 17.73 -22.00
N ASP A 273 8.54 16.77 -21.36
CA ASP A 273 10.01 16.68 -21.32
C ASP A 273 10.63 16.62 -22.74
N ASP A 274 9.88 16.09 -23.71
CA ASP A 274 10.24 16.04 -25.15
C ASP A 274 9.84 17.30 -25.97
N GLU A 275 9.29 18.35 -25.35
CA GLU A 275 8.74 19.56 -25.99
C GLU A 275 7.67 19.27 -27.08
N THR A 276 6.86 18.22 -26.90
CA THR A 276 5.83 17.83 -27.88
C THR A 276 4.47 18.49 -27.60
N ALA A 277 3.65 18.64 -28.65
CA ALA A 277 2.31 19.22 -28.56
C ALA A 277 1.19 18.20 -28.20
N THR A 278 1.50 16.91 -28.15
CA THR A 278 0.51 15.82 -28.00
C THR A 278 1.10 14.61 -27.28
N VAL A 279 0.33 14.01 -26.37
CA VAL A 279 0.69 12.73 -25.74
C VAL A 279 0.30 11.57 -26.68
N THR A 280 1.24 10.65 -26.89
CA THR A 280 1.11 9.51 -27.82
C THR A 280 1.21 8.17 -27.07
N GLU A 281 0.89 7.06 -27.73
CA GLU A 281 1.10 5.71 -27.17
C GLU A 281 2.59 5.44 -26.82
N GLU A 282 3.54 6.02 -27.56
CA GLU A 282 4.98 5.91 -27.27
C GLU A 282 5.35 6.58 -25.94
N HIS A 283 4.72 7.72 -25.61
CA HIS A 283 4.92 8.41 -24.34
C HIS A 283 4.34 7.59 -23.16
N VAL A 284 3.31 6.76 -23.39
CA VAL A 284 2.78 5.82 -22.39
C VAL A 284 3.76 4.68 -22.12
N ASP A 285 4.29 4.03 -23.16
CA ASP A 285 5.26 2.93 -22.97
C ASP A 285 6.55 3.43 -22.29
N ARG A 286 7.07 4.60 -22.72
CA ARG A 286 8.20 5.27 -22.06
C ARG A 286 7.87 5.68 -20.62
N GLY A 287 6.65 6.17 -20.37
CA GLY A 287 6.15 6.52 -19.05
C GLY A 287 6.08 5.32 -18.11
N ARG A 288 5.59 4.16 -18.60
CA ARG A 288 5.53 2.92 -17.81
C ARG A 288 6.93 2.46 -17.40
N THR A 289 7.89 2.43 -18.32
CA THR A 289 9.29 2.10 -18.00
C THR A 289 9.98 3.13 -17.10
N ALA A 290 9.56 4.39 -17.11
CA ALA A 290 10.03 5.39 -16.15
C ALA A 290 9.47 5.14 -14.74
N LEU A 291 8.18 4.77 -14.60
CA LEU A 291 7.57 4.41 -13.31
C LEU A 291 8.11 3.10 -12.75
N GLU A 292 8.26 2.07 -13.61
CA GLU A 292 8.90 0.79 -13.27
C GLU A 292 10.28 1.04 -12.65
N ARG A 293 11.14 1.84 -13.30
CA ARG A 293 12.47 2.21 -12.77
C ARG A 293 12.41 3.02 -11.49
N GLY A 294 11.57 4.07 -11.44
CA GLY A 294 11.46 4.95 -10.28
C GLY A 294 11.07 4.21 -9.00
N ARG A 295 10.09 3.29 -9.11
CA ARG A 295 9.65 2.43 -8.01
C ARG A 295 10.77 1.51 -7.51
N ILE A 296 11.62 0.99 -8.41
CA ILE A 296 12.71 0.11 -8.02
C ILE A 296 13.90 0.90 -7.45
N GLU A 297 14.19 2.11 -7.94
CA GLU A 297 15.16 3.03 -7.32
C GLU A 297 14.77 3.37 -5.87
N GLU A 298 13.49 3.70 -5.63
CA GLU A 298 12.96 3.95 -4.30
C GLU A 298 13.01 2.69 -3.42
N GLY A 299 12.67 1.52 -4.00
CA GLY A 299 12.84 0.22 -3.36
C GLY A 299 14.29 -0.07 -2.95
N ILE A 300 15.29 0.33 -3.75
CA ILE A 300 16.71 0.24 -3.38
C ILE A 300 17.05 1.20 -2.24
N ARG A 301 16.60 2.46 -2.30
CA ARG A 301 16.84 3.45 -1.22
C ARG A 301 16.25 3.00 0.11
N GLY A 302 15.07 2.35 0.08
CA GLY A 302 14.40 1.79 1.26
C GLY A 302 14.98 0.51 1.84
N LEU A 303 15.99 -0.11 1.20
CA LEU A 303 16.65 -1.30 1.76
C LEU A 303 17.34 -1.01 3.09
N THR A 304 17.43 -2.03 3.94
CA THR A 304 18.36 -2.01 5.07
C THR A 304 19.82 -1.95 4.58
N GLU A 305 20.73 -1.43 5.40
CA GLU A 305 22.17 -1.36 5.11
C GLU A 305 22.76 -2.74 4.69
N HIS A 306 22.30 -3.84 5.30
CA HIS A 306 22.70 -5.18 4.87
C HIS A 306 22.10 -5.60 3.51
N GLY A 307 20.90 -5.12 3.17
CA GLY A 307 20.32 -5.23 1.83
C GLY A 307 21.17 -4.51 0.78
N HIS A 308 21.57 -3.25 1.04
CA HIS A 308 22.51 -2.52 0.18
C HIS A 308 23.84 -3.26 0.00
N LEU A 309 24.43 -3.78 1.08
CA LEU A 309 25.68 -4.54 1.04
C LEU A 309 25.55 -5.86 0.25
N VAL A 310 24.40 -6.53 0.30
CA VAL A 310 24.10 -7.72 -0.52
C VAL A 310 23.92 -7.35 -1.99
N LEU A 311 23.24 -6.24 -2.27
CA LEU A 311 23.04 -5.76 -3.64
C LEU A 311 24.35 -5.29 -4.28
N TYR A 312 25.16 -4.49 -3.58
CA TYR A 312 26.48 -4.06 -4.05
C TYR A 312 27.41 -5.26 -4.32
N ALA A 313 27.34 -6.30 -3.48
CA ALA A 313 28.01 -7.57 -3.75
C ALA A 313 27.50 -8.22 -5.04
N LEU A 314 26.18 -8.33 -5.27
CA LEU A 314 25.66 -8.90 -6.52
C LEU A 314 26.05 -8.09 -7.76
N VAL A 315 25.93 -6.76 -7.71
CA VAL A 315 26.29 -5.84 -8.81
C VAL A 315 27.77 -5.98 -9.20
N THR A 316 28.66 -6.08 -8.21
CA THR A 316 30.10 -6.25 -8.49
C THR A 316 30.48 -7.67 -8.96
N ASN A 317 29.70 -8.70 -8.60
CA ASN A 317 29.80 -10.01 -9.27
C ASN A 317 29.31 -9.93 -10.74
N ALA A 318 28.24 -9.18 -11.00
CA ALA A 318 27.65 -9.04 -12.35
C ALA A 318 28.59 -8.29 -13.32
N LEU A 319 29.23 -7.20 -12.85
CA LEU A 319 30.26 -6.47 -13.62
C LEU A 319 31.46 -7.33 -14.01
N GLU A 320 31.78 -8.37 -13.22
CA GLU A 320 32.87 -9.31 -13.49
C GLU A 320 32.40 -10.54 -14.31
N GLY A 321 31.14 -10.57 -14.74
CA GLY A 321 30.57 -11.68 -15.51
C GLY A 321 30.34 -12.96 -14.69
N GLU A 322 30.27 -12.86 -13.36
CA GLU A 322 30.07 -14.01 -12.46
C GLU A 322 28.58 -14.37 -12.26
N THR A 323 27.63 -13.58 -12.79
CA THR A 323 26.19 -13.90 -12.81
C THR A 323 25.81 -14.77 -14.03
N PRO A 324 24.78 -15.65 -13.93
CA PRO A 324 23.97 -15.95 -12.75
C PRO A 324 24.73 -16.70 -11.63
N ILE A 325 24.73 -16.15 -10.42
CA ILE A 325 25.57 -16.60 -9.30
C ILE A 325 24.74 -17.32 -8.22
N ARG A 326 25.29 -18.34 -7.55
CA ARG A 326 24.60 -19.01 -6.43
C ARG A 326 24.78 -18.20 -5.15
N SER A 327 23.77 -18.17 -4.26
CA SER A 327 23.85 -17.41 -3.00
C SER A 327 25.04 -17.75 -2.08
N ARG A 328 25.59 -18.97 -2.16
CA ARG A 328 26.79 -19.35 -1.40
C ARG A 328 28.05 -18.60 -1.89
N ASP A 329 28.07 -18.26 -3.18
CA ASP A 329 29.20 -17.70 -3.93
C ASP A 329 29.14 -16.16 -3.94
N VAL A 330 27.95 -15.55 -3.76
CA VAL A 330 27.79 -14.12 -3.40
C VAL A 330 28.39 -13.83 -2.01
N ARG A 331 28.25 -14.77 -1.06
CA ARG A 331 28.52 -14.53 0.37
C ARG A 331 29.93 -14.00 0.70
N PRO A 332 31.04 -14.49 0.11
CA PRO A 332 32.37 -13.96 0.41
C PRO A 332 32.50 -12.47 0.10
N ARG A 333 31.93 -12.01 -1.02
CA ARG A 333 31.97 -10.60 -1.44
C ARG A 333 31.13 -9.71 -0.51
N TYR A 334 29.90 -10.14 -0.19
CA TYR A 334 29.07 -9.51 0.85
C TYR A 334 29.77 -9.45 2.22
N THR A 335 30.45 -10.53 2.62
CA THR A 335 31.15 -10.61 3.92
C THR A 335 32.26 -9.56 3.99
N ARG A 336 33.09 -9.45 2.94
CA ARG A 336 34.13 -8.43 2.81
C ARG A 336 33.55 -7.00 2.83
N PHE A 337 32.40 -6.77 2.17
CA PHE A 337 31.77 -5.45 2.14
C PHE A 337 31.18 -5.06 3.50
N ALA A 338 30.57 -5.99 4.23
CA ALA A 338 30.14 -5.75 5.62
C ALA A 338 31.33 -5.45 6.55
N GLU A 339 32.43 -6.19 6.43
CA GLU A 339 33.67 -5.93 7.17
C GLU A 339 34.24 -4.52 6.87
N LEU A 340 34.26 -4.10 5.60
CA LEU A 340 34.69 -2.74 5.20
C LEU A 340 33.76 -1.63 5.72
N ALA A 341 32.45 -1.85 5.70
CA ALA A 341 31.44 -0.95 6.29
C ALA A 341 31.46 -0.91 7.83
N ASN A 342 32.33 -1.68 8.49
CA ASN A 342 32.38 -1.88 9.94
C ASN A 342 31.03 -2.41 10.48
N ARG A 343 30.55 -3.52 9.89
CA ARG A 343 29.33 -4.25 10.30
C ARG A 343 29.60 -5.74 10.43
N ASP A 344 28.97 -6.39 11.40
CA ASP A 344 29.05 -7.84 11.58
C ASP A 344 28.38 -8.59 10.39
N PRO A 345 29.10 -9.48 9.68
CA PRO A 345 28.52 -10.17 8.52
C PRO A 345 27.40 -11.15 8.90
N LEU A 346 26.23 -11.00 8.28
CA LEU A 346 25.05 -11.82 8.58
C LEU A 346 25.27 -13.33 8.35
N VAL A 347 24.52 -14.11 9.13
CA VAL A 347 24.42 -15.57 8.95
C VAL A 347 23.84 -15.92 7.57
N PRO A 348 24.24 -17.04 6.94
CA PRO A 348 23.82 -17.40 5.58
C PRO A 348 22.30 -17.58 5.36
N ARG A 349 21.46 -17.56 6.40
CA ARG A 349 20.00 -17.48 6.24
C ARG A 349 19.56 -16.03 6.01
N ARG A 350 19.87 -15.11 6.94
CA ARG A 350 19.53 -13.67 6.86
C ARG A 350 20.01 -13.02 5.55
N MET A 351 21.22 -13.33 5.09
CA MET A 351 21.73 -12.84 3.80
C MET A 351 20.92 -13.36 2.58
N ARG A 352 20.28 -14.53 2.68
CA ARG A 352 19.34 -15.04 1.66
C ARG A 352 17.93 -14.50 1.82
N ASP A 353 17.55 -14.04 3.01
CA ASP A 353 16.31 -13.29 3.21
C ASP A 353 16.39 -11.99 2.37
N HIS A 354 17.52 -11.25 2.44
CA HIS A 354 17.78 -10.08 1.58
C HIS A 354 17.83 -10.41 0.08
N LEU A 355 18.43 -11.54 -0.34
CA LEU A 355 18.33 -11.99 -1.75
C LEU A 355 16.90 -12.39 -2.17
N SER A 356 15.97 -12.57 -1.23
CA SER A 356 14.56 -12.83 -1.53
C SER A 356 13.76 -11.52 -1.58
N GLU A 357 14.05 -10.58 -0.69
CA GLU A 357 13.58 -9.19 -0.68
C GLU A 357 13.95 -8.47 -2.00
N LEU A 358 15.22 -8.50 -2.42
CA LEU A 358 15.68 -7.95 -3.70
C LEU A 358 14.94 -8.55 -4.92
N ALA A 359 14.54 -9.83 -4.84
CA ALA A 359 13.80 -10.50 -5.90
C ALA A 359 12.30 -10.16 -5.89
N MET A 360 11.72 -9.92 -4.71
CA MET A 360 10.35 -9.40 -4.58
C MET A 360 10.24 -7.95 -5.08
N LEU A 361 11.30 -7.16 -4.94
CA LEU A 361 11.42 -5.80 -5.47
C LEU A 361 11.73 -5.73 -6.97
N GLY A 362 11.91 -6.87 -7.66
CA GLY A 362 12.25 -6.90 -9.09
C GLY A 362 13.67 -6.42 -9.44
N ILE A 363 14.54 -6.22 -8.43
CA ILE A 363 15.93 -5.78 -8.63
C ILE A 363 16.77 -6.92 -9.23
N ILE A 364 16.45 -8.17 -8.87
CA ILE A 364 17.23 -9.36 -9.23
C ILE A 364 16.31 -10.50 -9.68
N SER A 365 16.68 -11.18 -10.76
CA SER A 365 15.99 -12.38 -11.22
C SER A 365 16.49 -13.62 -10.46
N VAL A 366 15.64 -14.65 -10.33
CA VAL A 366 15.94 -15.87 -9.56
C VAL A 366 15.59 -17.12 -10.36
N THR A 367 16.63 -17.83 -10.82
CA THR A 367 16.47 -19.10 -11.55
C THR A 367 16.67 -20.28 -10.59
N GLU A 368 15.65 -21.13 -10.43
CA GLU A 368 15.80 -22.39 -9.69
C GLU A 368 16.31 -23.52 -10.60
N ARG A 369 17.42 -24.13 -10.21
CA ARG A 369 18.08 -25.25 -10.91
C ARG A 369 17.89 -26.53 -10.12
N ASN A 370 17.76 -27.66 -10.82
CA ASN A 370 17.62 -28.99 -10.23
C ASN A 370 18.64 -29.96 -10.86
N GLU A 371 19.73 -30.24 -10.16
CA GLU A 371 20.76 -31.22 -10.55
C GLU A 371 20.44 -32.64 -10.03
N GLY A 372 19.19 -32.89 -9.66
CA GLY A 372 18.68 -34.20 -9.23
C GLY A 372 19.35 -34.74 -7.96
N ARG A 373 19.40 -36.07 -7.83
CA ARG A 373 19.83 -36.78 -6.61
C ARG A 373 21.31 -36.59 -6.20
N ARG A 374 22.11 -35.81 -6.95
CA ARG A 374 23.53 -35.54 -6.62
C ARG A 374 23.85 -34.07 -6.35
N GLY A 375 23.23 -33.13 -7.08
CA GLY A 375 23.44 -31.70 -6.84
C GLY A 375 22.29 -31.01 -6.05
N GLY A 376 21.12 -31.64 -5.97
CA GLY A 376 19.93 -31.08 -5.30
C GLY A 376 19.27 -29.96 -6.11
N THR A 377 18.41 -29.18 -5.43
CA THR A 377 17.91 -27.90 -5.94
C THR A 377 18.69 -26.73 -5.34
N TYR A 378 18.91 -25.69 -6.13
CA TYR A 378 19.53 -24.43 -5.70
C TYR A 378 19.04 -23.28 -6.57
N ARG A 379 19.30 -22.05 -6.12
CA ARG A 379 18.94 -20.83 -6.84
C ARG A 379 20.18 -20.09 -7.32
N GLU A 380 20.10 -19.63 -8.56
CA GLU A 380 21.00 -18.69 -9.19
C GLU A 380 20.32 -17.32 -9.24
N TYR A 381 21.11 -16.26 -9.08
CA TYR A 381 20.68 -14.88 -8.94
C TYR A 381 21.41 -14.03 -9.97
N GLU A 382 20.70 -13.11 -10.62
CA GLU A 382 21.23 -12.23 -11.66
C GLU A 382 20.57 -10.85 -11.55
N LEU A 383 21.25 -9.78 -11.95
CA LEU A 383 20.71 -8.43 -11.88
C LEU A 383 19.72 -8.20 -13.04
N ASP A 384 18.50 -7.75 -12.75
CA ASP A 384 17.44 -7.58 -13.77
C ASP A 384 17.32 -6.10 -14.25
N MET A 385 18.36 -5.29 -13.98
CA MET A 385 18.38 -3.85 -14.22
C MET A 385 19.76 -3.35 -14.69
N PRO A 386 19.82 -2.16 -15.35
CA PRO A 386 21.08 -1.49 -15.67
C PRO A 386 21.94 -1.24 -14.43
N VAL A 387 23.21 -1.63 -14.47
CA VAL A 387 24.14 -1.51 -13.34
C VAL A 387 24.31 -0.05 -12.90
N GLU A 388 24.26 0.87 -13.86
CA GLU A 388 24.48 2.30 -13.69
C GLU A 388 23.40 2.93 -12.80
N GLN A 389 22.15 2.50 -12.95
CA GLN A 389 21.02 2.92 -12.10
C GLN A 389 21.19 2.39 -10.67
N VAL A 390 21.58 1.13 -10.53
CA VAL A 390 21.79 0.49 -9.21
C VAL A 390 22.97 1.11 -8.47
N LEU A 391 24.08 1.41 -9.16
CA LEU A 391 25.22 2.12 -8.57
C LEU A 391 24.86 3.56 -8.17
N SER A 392 24.02 4.25 -8.96
CA SER A 392 23.52 5.59 -8.61
C SER A 392 22.64 5.56 -7.36
N ALA A 393 21.80 4.54 -7.19
CA ALA A 393 20.99 4.33 -5.99
C ALA A 393 21.79 3.83 -4.76
N LEU A 394 22.99 3.29 -4.96
CA LEU A 394 23.89 2.78 -3.92
C LEU A 394 25.03 3.73 -3.55
N SER A 395 25.01 5.00 -3.99
CA SER A 395 26.11 5.96 -3.82
C SER A 395 26.69 6.02 -2.39
N GLU A 396 25.83 6.15 -1.37
CA GLU A 396 26.25 6.16 0.05
C GLU A 396 26.93 4.85 0.48
N THR A 397 26.48 3.71 -0.05
CA THR A 397 27.11 2.40 0.22
C THR A 397 28.46 2.27 -0.49
N VAL A 398 28.59 2.83 -1.70
CA VAL A 398 29.87 2.88 -2.43
C VAL A 398 30.87 3.80 -1.71
N GLU A 399 30.43 4.90 -1.11
CA GLU A 399 31.28 5.75 -0.27
C GLU A 399 31.68 5.06 1.05
N LEU A 400 30.75 4.34 1.71
CA LEU A 400 30.98 3.64 2.97
C LEU A 400 31.91 2.42 2.83
N VAL A 401 31.76 1.63 1.77
CA VAL A 401 32.54 0.39 1.51
C VAL A 401 33.82 0.69 0.72
N GLY A 402 33.82 1.75 -0.08
CA GLY A 402 34.81 2.03 -1.11
C GLY A 402 34.40 1.48 -2.49
N VAL A 403 34.84 2.18 -3.53
CA VAL A 403 34.62 1.80 -4.94
C VAL A 403 35.34 0.49 -5.26
N HIS A 404 34.62 -0.51 -5.77
CA HIS A 404 35.20 -1.79 -6.19
C HIS A 404 35.95 -1.66 -7.52
N GLU A 405 36.97 -2.50 -7.74
CA GLU A 405 37.84 -2.43 -8.93
C GLU A 405 37.04 -2.50 -10.24
N SER A 406 36.11 -3.44 -10.33
CA SER A 406 35.18 -3.59 -11.48
C SER A 406 34.22 -2.41 -11.70
N VAL A 407 33.94 -1.59 -10.68
CA VAL A 407 33.19 -0.33 -10.84
C VAL A 407 34.08 0.76 -11.45
N VAL A 408 35.37 0.79 -11.07
CA VAL A 408 36.36 1.69 -11.68
C VAL A 408 36.63 1.31 -13.13
N GLU A 409 36.79 0.02 -13.42
CA GLU A 409 37.00 -0.48 -14.79
C GLU A 409 35.82 -0.12 -15.71
N ARG A 410 34.58 -0.41 -15.28
CA ARG A 410 33.37 -0.05 -16.03
C ARG A 410 33.29 1.45 -16.32
N ALA A 411 33.56 2.31 -15.34
CA ALA A 411 33.54 3.77 -15.51
C ALA A 411 34.64 4.28 -16.47
N LEU A 412 35.81 3.61 -16.52
CA LEU A 412 36.86 3.90 -17.48
C LEU A 412 36.48 3.47 -18.91
N GLU A 413 35.79 2.34 -19.07
CA GLU A 413 35.27 1.91 -20.38
C GLU A 413 34.26 2.91 -20.94
N GLU A 414 33.32 3.41 -20.14
CA GLU A 414 32.36 4.42 -20.58
C GLU A 414 33.02 5.73 -21.01
N ALA A 415 34.02 6.18 -20.24
CA ALA A 415 34.80 7.36 -20.60
C ALA A 415 35.50 7.18 -21.96
N VAL A 416 36.13 6.01 -22.19
CA VAL A 416 36.80 5.69 -23.47
C VAL A 416 35.81 5.60 -24.63
N ILE A 417 34.62 5.02 -24.43
CA ILE A 417 33.57 4.96 -25.45
C ILE A 417 33.11 6.38 -25.81
N SER A 418 32.91 7.25 -24.81
CA SER A 418 32.44 8.64 -25.01
C SER A 418 33.42 9.55 -25.77
N ASP A 419 34.72 9.23 -25.75
CA ASP A 419 35.78 10.01 -26.41
C ASP A 419 36.12 9.48 -27.82
N THR A 420 35.28 8.59 -28.38
CA THR A 420 35.43 8.08 -29.74
C THR A 420 34.72 9.00 -30.76
N PRO A 421 35.44 9.74 -31.62
CA PRO A 421 34.79 10.65 -32.57
C PRO A 421 34.08 9.88 -33.70
N ASP A 422 32.84 10.28 -33.99
CA ASP A 422 32.01 9.68 -35.04
C ASP A 422 32.67 9.78 -36.43
N GLY A 423 32.80 8.64 -37.09
CA GLY A 423 33.65 8.40 -38.25
C GLY A 423 33.04 8.84 -39.59
N SER A 424 32.53 10.07 -39.66
CA SER A 424 31.93 10.61 -40.89
C SER A 424 32.94 10.76 -42.05
N GLU A 425 32.49 10.46 -43.27
CA GLU A 425 33.35 10.29 -44.44
C GLU A 425 33.88 11.61 -45.01
N ASN A 426 35.14 11.63 -45.47
CA ASN A 426 35.48 12.41 -46.66
C ASN A 426 36.68 11.83 -47.42
N ALA A 427 36.53 11.63 -48.73
CA ALA A 427 37.56 11.05 -49.59
C ALA A 427 38.26 12.14 -50.41
N THR A 428 39.60 12.06 -50.56
CA THR A 428 40.29 12.76 -51.65
C THR A 428 41.59 12.06 -52.04
N HIS A 429 41.85 11.97 -53.36
CA HIS A 429 43.05 11.34 -53.93
C HIS A 429 44.34 12.14 -53.72
N ALA A 430 45.46 11.44 -53.51
CA ALA A 430 46.76 11.77 -54.08
C ALA A 430 47.67 10.53 -54.19
N ASP A 431 48.36 10.36 -55.32
CA ASP A 431 49.33 9.27 -55.56
C ASP A 431 50.71 9.55 -54.95
N VAL A 432 51.44 8.50 -54.55
CA VAL A 432 52.86 8.25 -54.91
C VAL A 432 53.11 6.72 -54.88
N ALA A 433 53.91 6.19 -55.80
CA ALA A 433 54.24 4.76 -55.87
C ALA A 433 55.77 4.48 -55.90
N THR A 434 56.21 3.51 -55.10
CA THR A 434 57.43 2.69 -55.21
C THR A 434 57.20 1.46 -54.31
N ALA A 435 57.34 0.19 -54.72
CA ALA A 435 58.52 -0.51 -55.27
C ALA A 435 59.68 -0.61 -54.25
N ALA A 436 60.25 -1.77 -53.93
CA ALA A 436 59.92 -3.16 -54.28
C ALA A 436 60.64 -4.14 -53.31
N ASP A 437 60.63 -5.44 -53.64
CA ASP A 437 61.70 -6.45 -53.50
C ASP A 437 61.34 -7.76 -52.76
N GLU A 438 62.15 -8.80 -53.00
CA GLU A 438 61.93 -10.25 -52.79
C GLU A 438 62.09 -10.69 -51.30
N SER A 439 61.80 -11.92 -50.85
CA SER A 439 61.82 -13.24 -51.50
C SER A 439 61.04 -14.35 -50.75
N GLU A 440 60.67 -15.43 -51.45
CA GLU A 440 60.33 -16.74 -50.84
C GLU A 440 61.62 -17.53 -50.45
N PRO A 441 61.54 -18.64 -49.69
CA PRO A 441 61.33 -19.94 -50.35
C PRO A 441 60.55 -21.04 -49.56
N THR A 442 59.72 -21.81 -50.29
CA THR A 442 59.46 -23.28 -50.23
C THR A 442 59.69 -24.07 -48.91
N ALA A 443 58.85 -25.02 -48.45
CA ALA A 443 57.57 -25.61 -48.91
C ALA A 443 56.97 -26.45 -47.71
N ALA A 444 56.15 -27.54 -47.74
CA ALA A 444 55.76 -28.53 -48.77
C ALA A 444 54.47 -29.34 -48.39
N ALA A 445 54.37 -30.58 -48.90
CA ALA A 445 53.32 -31.62 -48.77
C ALA A 445 53.22 -32.27 -47.36
N ASP A 446 52.21 -33.09 -46.98
CA ASP A 446 51.16 -33.86 -47.70
C ASP A 446 49.72 -33.39 -47.33
N GLU A 447 48.66 -33.45 -48.15
CA GLU A 447 48.08 -34.45 -49.08
C GLU A 447 47.00 -35.39 -48.44
N ARG A 448 45.87 -35.58 -49.15
CA ARG A 448 44.71 -36.50 -48.91
C ARG A 448 43.62 -35.97 -47.92
N THR A 449 42.37 -35.66 -48.31
CA THR A 449 41.28 -36.43 -48.98
C THR A 449 40.68 -37.53 -48.08
N GLU A 450 39.36 -37.76 -47.95
CA GLU A 450 38.17 -37.42 -48.78
C GLU A 450 36.92 -37.05 -47.93
N THR A 451 35.86 -36.56 -48.57
CA THR A 451 34.44 -36.53 -48.09
C THR A 451 33.61 -37.53 -48.95
N PRO A 452 32.28 -37.75 -48.76
CA PRO A 452 31.34 -37.42 -47.67
C PRO A 452 30.57 -38.68 -47.16
N SER A 453 29.54 -38.53 -46.29
CA SER A 453 28.29 -39.33 -46.39
C SER A 453 27.17 -38.80 -45.47
N ASP A 454 25.95 -38.73 -46.00
CA ASP A 454 24.71 -38.81 -45.20
C ASP A 454 24.47 -40.26 -44.74
N ALA A 455 23.76 -40.45 -43.62
CA ALA A 455 22.99 -41.67 -43.31
C ALA A 455 22.03 -41.46 -42.13
N ALA A 456 20.73 -41.64 -42.34
CA ALA A 456 19.73 -41.69 -41.27
C ALA A 456 19.58 -43.11 -40.71
N ALA A 457 19.22 -43.25 -39.42
CA ALA A 457 18.86 -44.53 -38.82
C ALA A 457 17.81 -44.39 -37.70
N THR A 458 16.76 -45.19 -37.77
CA THR A 458 15.77 -45.39 -36.69
C THR A 458 15.37 -46.86 -36.65
N PRO A 459 15.49 -47.50 -35.48
CA PRO A 459 14.43 -48.36 -34.92
C PRO A 459 13.94 -47.80 -33.56
N ALA A 460 12.71 -47.98 -33.07
CA ALA A 460 11.87 -49.18 -32.93
C ALA A 460 12.47 -50.21 -31.93
N ASP A 461 11.77 -50.79 -30.95
CA ASP A 461 10.33 -50.78 -30.59
C ASP A 461 10.16 -51.20 -29.09
N GLU A 462 8.90 -51.35 -28.65
CA GLU A 462 8.40 -52.19 -27.53
C GLU A 462 8.21 -51.60 -26.11
N ARG A 463 6.91 -51.42 -25.75
CA ARG A 463 6.24 -51.78 -24.46
C ARG A 463 6.64 -50.97 -23.18
N THR A 464 5.78 -50.66 -22.19
CA THR A 464 4.42 -51.14 -21.82
C THR A 464 3.68 -50.08 -20.96
N GLU A 465 2.36 -50.31 -20.75
CA GLU A 465 1.49 -49.99 -19.58
C GLU A 465 2.12 -49.36 -18.30
N THR A 466 1.46 -48.52 -17.46
CA THR A 466 0.04 -48.11 -17.30
C THR A 466 -0.08 -46.83 -16.42
N SER A 467 -1.27 -46.23 -16.31
CA SER A 467 -1.56 -45.11 -15.39
C SER A 467 -1.51 -45.50 -13.90
N PRO A 468 -1.05 -44.61 -12.99
CA PRO A 468 -1.30 -44.71 -11.55
C PRO A 468 -2.74 -44.28 -11.21
N ARG A 469 -3.21 -44.65 -10.01
CA ARG A 469 -4.62 -44.60 -9.58
C ARG A 469 -4.74 -43.95 -8.19
N ALA A 470 -5.84 -43.25 -7.93
CA ALA A 470 -6.11 -42.64 -6.62
C ALA A 470 -6.31 -43.69 -5.51
N PRO A 471 -5.93 -43.40 -4.25
CA PRO A 471 -6.17 -44.26 -3.11
C PRO A 471 -7.54 -44.00 -2.44
N ALA A 472 -8.25 -45.08 -2.15
CA ALA A 472 -9.19 -45.22 -1.05
C ALA A 472 -8.84 -46.57 -0.37
N GLY A 473 -9.07 -46.81 0.90
CA GLY A 473 -9.76 -46.07 1.97
C GLY A 473 -10.15 -47.11 3.03
N GLU A 474 -10.70 -46.72 4.19
CA GLU A 474 -11.19 -47.73 5.15
C GLU A 474 -12.37 -47.26 6.01
N SER A 475 -13.19 -48.23 6.43
CA SER A 475 -14.37 -48.08 7.29
C SER A 475 -14.60 -49.41 8.01
N PRO A 476 -15.15 -49.41 9.24
CA PRO A 476 -16.58 -49.70 9.41
C PRO A 476 -17.21 -48.77 10.49
N ASP A 477 -18.47 -48.89 10.94
CA ASP A 477 -19.46 -49.96 10.84
C ASP A 477 -20.91 -49.40 10.78
N ALA A 478 -21.92 -50.25 10.63
CA ALA A 478 -23.28 -49.87 10.24
C ALA A 478 -24.38 -50.07 11.30
N THR A 479 -25.47 -49.30 11.19
CA THR A 479 -26.85 -49.78 11.43
C THR A 479 -27.86 -48.87 10.71
N ALA A 480 -29.09 -49.34 10.47
CA ALA A 480 -30.06 -48.71 9.55
C ALA A 480 -31.48 -48.63 10.14
N THR A 481 -32.41 -47.90 9.49
CA THR A 481 -33.75 -48.42 9.06
C THR A 481 -34.73 -47.32 8.56
N ARG A 482 -35.22 -47.49 7.31
CA ARG A 482 -36.50 -47.03 6.69
C ARG A 482 -36.93 -45.54 6.63
N ALA A 483 -36.90 -45.06 5.38
CA ALA A 483 -37.94 -44.34 4.62
C ALA A 483 -39.40 -44.28 5.13
N ASN A 484 -40.13 -43.24 4.67
CA ASN A 484 -41.37 -43.41 3.88
C ASN A 484 -41.65 -42.17 2.99
N ASP A 485 -42.45 -42.37 1.94
CA ASP A 485 -42.56 -41.52 0.74
C ASP A 485 -43.64 -40.41 0.75
N ALA A 486 -43.65 -39.62 -0.36
CA ALA A 486 -44.82 -39.01 -1.02
C ALA A 486 -45.56 -37.83 -0.33
N GLU A 487 -46.23 -36.90 -1.03
CA GLU A 487 -46.06 -36.24 -2.34
C GLU A 487 -47.06 -35.06 -2.37
N THR A 488 -47.01 -34.14 -3.36
CA THR A 488 -48.03 -33.09 -3.53
C THR A 488 -49.25 -33.62 -4.33
N PRO A 489 -50.38 -32.88 -4.40
CA PRO A 489 -50.56 -31.98 -5.55
C PRO A 489 -51.36 -30.69 -5.22
N SER A 490 -51.97 -30.06 -6.24
CA SER A 490 -52.36 -28.64 -6.34
C SER A 490 -53.85 -28.37 -6.63
N GLU A 491 -54.17 -27.07 -6.81
CA GLU A 491 -55.25 -26.46 -7.63
C GLU A 491 -56.52 -25.81 -6.98
N ALA A 492 -57.03 -24.83 -7.74
CA ALA A 492 -58.43 -24.34 -7.85
C ALA A 492 -59.03 -23.33 -6.83
N VAL A 493 -58.79 -22.03 -7.09
CA VAL A 493 -59.76 -21.04 -7.66
C VAL A 493 -61.19 -20.87 -7.06
N ALA A 494 -61.66 -19.60 -7.06
CA ALA A 494 -63.05 -19.10 -6.88
C ALA A 494 -63.61 -19.04 -5.43
N ASP A 495 -64.55 -18.15 -5.06
CA ASP A 495 -65.06 -16.86 -5.61
C ASP A 495 -65.99 -16.19 -4.55
N SER A 496 -66.21 -14.87 -4.61
CA SER A 496 -67.18 -14.05 -3.82
C SER A 496 -66.97 -13.98 -2.29
N GLY A 497 -67.51 -13.01 -1.54
CA GLY A 497 -68.26 -11.78 -1.89
C GLY A 497 -69.21 -11.33 -0.76
N ASN A 498 -69.37 -10.01 -0.54
CA ASN A 498 -70.06 -9.35 0.61
C ASN A 498 -69.44 -9.65 2.00
N GLY A 499 -69.63 -8.84 3.04
CA GLY A 499 -70.26 -7.51 3.18
C GLY A 499 -69.96 -6.98 4.60
N ALA A 500 -69.59 -5.71 4.81
CA ALA A 500 -70.48 -4.53 4.86
C ALA A 500 -71.28 -4.39 6.18
N GLY A 501 -70.77 -3.51 7.06
CA GLY A 501 -71.43 -2.93 8.24
C GLY A 501 -71.21 -3.64 9.59
N SER A 502 -71.39 -2.98 10.74
CA SER A 502 -71.31 -1.55 11.09
C SER A 502 -71.45 -1.38 12.63
N ASP A 503 -71.21 -0.17 13.13
CA ASP A 503 -71.79 0.43 14.35
C ASP A 503 -71.44 -0.12 15.76
N ASP A 504 -70.66 0.72 16.47
CA ASP A 504 -71.02 1.38 17.74
C ASP A 504 -70.60 0.90 19.16
N ALA A 505 -70.27 1.95 19.94
CA ALA A 505 -70.57 2.20 21.35
C ALA A 505 -69.88 1.42 22.51
N ALA A 506 -68.77 2.00 22.96
CA ALA A 506 -68.62 2.70 24.26
C ALA A 506 -68.62 1.97 25.63
N ALA A 507 -67.88 2.60 26.57
CA ALA A 507 -67.82 2.39 28.03
C ALA A 507 -67.21 1.05 28.52
N ASP A 508 -66.49 0.98 29.64
CA ASP A 508 -66.47 1.90 30.80
C ASP A 508 -65.06 2.09 31.41
N VAL A 509 -64.91 3.14 32.23
CA VAL A 509 -63.76 3.37 33.15
C VAL A 509 -64.31 3.83 34.50
N PRO A 510 -63.82 3.26 35.61
CA PRO A 510 -63.53 4.10 36.78
C PRO A 510 -62.26 3.74 37.56
N ASP A 511 -61.49 4.79 37.88
CA ASP A 511 -60.89 5.17 39.17
C ASP A 511 -60.01 4.17 39.98
N VAL A 512 -58.78 4.51 40.41
CA VAL A 512 -58.23 5.70 41.13
C VAL A 512 -58.44 5.66 42.65
N VAL A 513 -57.33 5.44 43.37
CA VAL A 513 -56.80 6.21 44.54
C VAL A 513 -55.32 5.81 44.70
N ASP A 514 -54.30 6.66 44.87
CA ASP A 514 -54.12 7.98 45.53
C ASP A 514 -53.59 7.89 46.99
N ALA A 515 -52.42 8.51 47.22
CA ALA A 515 -51.76 8.74 48.51
C ALA A 515 -50.54 9.69 48.33
N ALA A 516 -50.31 10.62 49.26
CA ALA A 516 -49.32 11.70 49.14
C ALA A 516 -48.49 11.96 50.43
N ASP A 517 -47.56 12.91 50.33
CA ASP A 517 -46.88 13.69 51.38
C ASP A 517 -45.92 13.04 52.39
N ALA A 518 -44.71 13.62 52.44
CA ALA A 518 -43.91 13.86 53.65
C ALA A 518 -42.94 15.05 53.42
N VAL A 519 -42.64 15.83 54.46
CA VAL A 519 -41.86 17.10 54.37
C VAL A 519 -40.94 17.27 55.59
N ASP A 520 -39.69 17.67 55.36
CA ASP A 520 -38.84 18.59 56.18
C ASP A 520 -37.45 18.73 55.48
N ALA A 521 -36.73 19.85 55.34
CA ALA A 521 -36.70 21.20 55.95
C ALA A 521 -35.68 21.41 57.10
N ALA A 522 -34.45 21.85 56.76
CA ALA A 522 -33.49 22.58 57.61
C ALA A 522 -32.28 23.10 56.78
N ASP A 523 -31.42 23.99 57.29
CA ASP A 523 -31.58 25.46 57.34
C ASP A 523 -30.19 26.15 57.43
N ALA A 524 -30.11 27.43 57.05
CA ALA A 524 -29.11 28.48 57.34
C ALA A 524 -27.58 28.17 57.42
N GLY A 525 -26.78 28.98 56.69
CA GLY A 525 -25.33 29.13 56.88
C GLY A 525 -24.75 30.27 56.03
N ASP A 526 -24.48 31.43 56.63
CA ASP A 526 -24.20 32.72 55.95
C ASP A 526 -22.83 33.31 56.34
N ALA A 527 -22.41 34.38 55.65
CA ALA A 527 -21.14 35.15 55.72
C ALA A 527 -19.88 34.45 55.11
N ASP A 528 -19.00 35.05 54.29
CA ASP A 528 -18.62 36.45 53.90
C ASP A 528 -17.26 36.94 54.50
N GLU A 529 -16.61 37.82 53.73
CA GLU A 529 -15.44 38.68 54.00
C GLU A 529 -13.97 38.15 53.97
N ARG A 530 -13.32 38.41 52.80
CA ARG A 530 -12.11 39.26 52.62
C ARG A 530 -10.65 38.79 52.95
N SER A 531 -9.83 38.93 51.91
CA SER A 531 -8.56 39.71 51.80
C SER A 531 -7.22 39.26 52.41
N GLY A 532 -6.16 39.42 51.60
CA GLY A 532 -4.75 39.60 51.99
C GLY A 532 -3.96 38.31 52.24
N ASP A 533 -2.65 38.24 52.00
CA ASP A 533 -1.75 39.15 51.26
C ASP A 533 -0.53 38.33 50.76
N ASP A 534 0.08 38.76 49.66
CA ASP A 534 1.43 38.34 49.22
C ASP A 534 2.45 39.26 49.93
N PRO A 535 3.65 38.80 50.37
CA PRO A 535 4.77 38.71 49.42
C PRO A 535 5.91 37.70 49.72
N ASP A 536 6.67 37.40 48.66
CA ASP A 536 8.14 37.25 48.56
C ASP A 536 8.98 36.84 49.82
N ALA A 537 9.74 35.74 49.69
CA ALA A 537 10.96 35.51 50.47
C ALA A 537 11.99 34.70 49.67
N ARG A 538 13.07 35.35 49.21
CA ARG A 538 14.23 34.71 48.55
C ARG A 538 15.36 34.40 49.54
N LEU A 539 15.96 33.22 49.40
CA LEU A 539 17.34 32.83 49.72
C LEU A 539 17.66 31.65 48.76
N GLU A 540 18.76 31.52 48.01
CA GLU A 540 20.20 31.71 48.27
C GLU A 540 20.69 30.77 49.42
N GLU A 541 21.78 30.00 49.31
CA GLU A 541 22.95 30.05 48.42
C GLU A 541 23.64 28.64 48.35
N ASP A 542 24.52 28.43 47.36
CA ASP A 542 25.67 27.49 47.28
C ASP A 542 25.66 26.02 47.81
N GLY A 543 26.45 25.15 47.13
CA GLY A 543 26.78 23.81 47.67
C GLY A 543 27.40 22.76 46.74
N SER A 544 28.51 23.04 46.05
CA SER A 544 29.23 22.03 45.22
C SER A 544 29.98 20.97 46.04
N GLY A 545 30.01 19.72 45.58
CA GLY A 545 30.92 18.68 46.13
C GLY A 545 30.96 17.37 45.33
N GLU A 546 32.14 16.99 44.85
CA GLU A 546 32.44 15.69 44.23
C GLU A 546 32.55 14.55 45.26
N GLY A 547 32.42 13.30 44.82
CA GLY A 547 32.66 12.12 45.67
C GLY A 547 32.45 10.79 44.95
N ASP A 548 33.50 10.25 44.31
CA ASP A 548 33.54 8.85 43.88
C ASP A 548 33.50 7.89 45.08
N HIS A 549 32.89 6.70 44.92
CA HIS A 549 33.46 5.47 45.49
C HIS A 549 32.92 4.18 44.84
N GLU A 550 33.81 3.18 44.83
CA GLU A 550 33.77 1.92 44.10
C GLU A 550 32.74 0.86 44.59
N ASP A 551 32.52 -0.12 43.71
CA ASP A 551 32.28 -1.56 43.95
C ASP A 551 31.37 -2.05 45.11
N ALA A 552 30.32 -2.79 44.71
CA ALA A 552 29.91 -4.01 45.41
C ALA A 552 29.29 -5.04 44.44
N THR A 553 29.97 -6.17 44.22
CA THR A 553 29.43 -7.34 43.50
C THR A 553 28.63 -8.25 44.44
N ILE A 554 27.50 -8.80 43.96
CA ILE A 554 26.77 -10.00 44.45
C ILE A 554 25.49 -10.11 43.61
N SER A 555 24.92 -11.26 43.21
CA SER A 555 25.35 -12.61 42.82
C SER A 555 24.04 -13.36 42.51
N SER A 556 24.02 -14.20 41.48
CA SER A 556 22.88 -15.02 41.05
C SER A 556 22.25 -15.94 42.12
N PHE A 557 20.92 -16.05 42.12
CA PHE A 557 20.07 -17.23 42.41
C PHE A 557 18.64 -16.89 41.90
N ASP A 558 17.83 -17.80 41.33
CA ASP A 558 17.97 -19.22 41.01
C ASP A 558 17.42 -19.46 39.58
#